data_AF-A0A482RH31-F1
#
_entry.id   AF-A0A482RH31-F1
#
_cell.length_a   1.000
_cell.length_b   1.000
_cell.length_c   1.000
_cell.angle_alpha   90.00
_cell.angle_beta   90.00
_cell.angle_gamma   90.00
#
_symmetry.space_group_name_H-M   'P 1'
#
loop_
_entity.id
_entity.type
_entity.pdbx_description
1 polymer ?
#
loop_
_entity_poly.entity_id
_entity_poly.type
_entity_poly.pdbx_seq_one_letter_code
_entity_poly.pdbx_strand_id
1 'polypeptide(L)'
;MLTRRRCIRVRPRARACIPLQIAITMAMLYDLLGPSCFVGLAVLILIVPVQSCLATRISKYTKDTYRFTDERIKLVNEAVQGIRILKFFAFEQKFIDRIAAARNEELYHKRKSLIVNAVNVAILNIGPLLVALLTFLTFGCVPPPLIPMHGGG
;
A
#
# COMPACT_ATOMS: atom_id res chain seq x y z
N MET A 1 22.17 11.15 -14.31
CA MET A 1 20.87 10.60 -14.78
C MET A 1 20.91 9.06 -14.91
N LEU A 2 21.29 8.34 -13.85
CA LEU A 2 21.31 6.86 -13.84
C LEU A 2 20.86 6.37 -12.47
N THR A 3 19.56 6.44 -12.20
CA THR A 3 18.96 5.82 -11.02
C THR A 3 17.91 4.82 -11.46
N ARG A 4 18.39 3.58 -11.58
CA ARG A 4 17.67 2.35 -11.26
C ARG A 4 16.23 2.29 -11.78
N ARG A 5 16.10 1.80 -13.01
CA ARG A 5 15.10 0.76 -13.31
C ARG A 5 15.39 -0.44 -12.40
N ARG A 6 15.07 -0.35 -11.11
CA ARG A 6 14.90 -1.55 -10.27
C ARG A 6 13.60 -2.16 -10.75
N CYS A 7 13.71 -2.85 -11.88
CA CYS A 7 12.78 -3.87 -12.30
C CYS A 7 12.49 -4.68 -11.05
N ILE A 8 11.22 -4.69 -10.63
CA ILE A 8 10.73 -5.58 -9.60
C ILE A 8 10.96 -6.98 -10.16
N ARG A 9 12.17 -7.52 -9.97
CA ARG A 9 12.51 -8.90 -10.26
C ARG A 9 11.86 -9.71 -9.15
N VAL A 10 10.53 -9.76 -9.17
CA VAL A 10 9.74 -10.75 -8.44
C VAL A 10 10.36 -12.08 -8.85
N ARG A 11 11.01 -12.79 -7.92
CA ARG A 11 11.63 -14.09 -8.17
C ARG A 11 10.60 -14.95 -8.94
N PRO A 12 10.97 -15.59 -10.07
CA PRO A 12 10.01 -16.34 -10.89
C PRO A 12 9.26 -17.41 -10.09
N ARG A 13 9.91 -17.97 -9.05
CA ARG A 13 9.30 -18.90 -8.10
C ARG A 13 8.06 -18.35 -7.39
N ALA A 14 8.02 -17.06 -7.05
CA ALA A 14 6.91 -16.47 -6.31
C ALA A 14 5.64 -16.25 -7.17
N ARG A 15 5.78 -16.15 -8.50
CA ARG A 15 4.63 -15.95 -9.41
C ARG A 15 3.85 -17.24 -9.63
N ALA A 16 4.51 -18.39 -9.57
CA ALA A 16 3.88 -19.71 -9.71
C ALA A 16 3.13 -20.15 -8.45
N CYS A 17 3.54 -19.67 -7.27
CA CYS A 17 2.87 -20.00 -6.01
C CYS A 17 1.47 -19.37 -5.90
N ILE A 18 1.26 -18.18 -6.47
CA ILE A 18 -0.02 -17.44 -6.38
C ILE A 18 -1.19 -18.22 -7.02
N PRO A 19 -1.12 -18.67 -8.28
CA PRO A 19 -2.22 -19.44 -8.89
C PRO A 19 -2.42 -20.79 -8.20
N LEU A 20 -1.35 -21.45 -7.75
CA LEU A 20 -1.44 -22.71 -7.00
C LEU A 20 -2.16 -22.51 -5.66
N GLN A 21 -1.80 -21.46 -4.92
CA GLN A 21 -2.42 -21.12 -3.65
C GLN A 21 -3.90 -20.77 -3.82
N ILE A 22 -4.25 -20.00 -4.86
CA ILE A 22 -5.64 -19.67 -5.19
C ILE A 22 -6.43 -20.94 -5.51
N ALA A 23 -5.88 -21.87 -6.31
CA ALA A 23 -6.56 -23.12 -6.66
C ALA A 23 -6.83 -24.00 -5.42
N ILE A 24 -5.83 -24.18 -4.55
CA ILE A 24 -5.97 -24.99 -3.33
C ILE A 24 -6.99 -24.35 -2.37
N THR A 25 -6.88 -23.03 -2.14
CA THR A 25 -7.83 -22.33 -1.26
C THR A 25 -9.25 -22.34 -1.80
N MET A 26 -9.44 -22.24 -3.12
CA MET A 26 -10.76 -22.32 -3.73
C MET A 26 -11.40 -23.72 -3.56
N ALA A 27 -10.61 -24.79 -3.72
CA ALA A 27 -11.10 -26.16 -3.51
C ALA A 27 -11.54 -26.39 -2.06
N MET A 28 -10.70 -26.02 -1.08
CA MET A 28 -11.04 -26.15 0.34
C MET A 28 -12.24 -25.30 0.75
N LEU A 29 -12.38 -24.10 0.17
CA LEU A 29 -13.48 -23.20 0.50
C LEU A 29 -14.82 -23.66 -0.10
N TYR A 30 -14.78 -24.32 -1.27
CA TYR A 30 -15.97 -24.93 -1.88
C TYR A 30 -16.50 -26.09 -1.03
N ASP A 31 -15.62 -26.96 -0.53
CA ASP A 31 -16.00 -28.09 0.33
C ASP A 31 -16.61 -27.64 1.67
N LEU A 32 -16.17 -26.48 2.20
CA LEU A 32 -16.62 -25.99 3.50
C LEU A 32 -17.93 -25.17 3.44
N LEU A 33 -18.10 -24.32 2.42
CA LEU A 33 -19.20 -23.34 2.35
C LEU A 33 -20.20 -23.57 1.20
N GLY A 34 -19.92 -24.50 0.28
CA GLY A 34 -20.74 -24.75 -0.89
C GLY A 34 -20.90 -23.50 -1.78
N PRO A 35 -22.10 -23.21 -2.31
CA PRO A 35 -22.31 -22.13 -3.29
C PRO A 35 -22.05 -20.71 -2.73
N SER A 36 -22.01 -20.54 -1.41
CA SER A 36 -21.73 -19.25 -0.76
C SER A 36 -20.32 -18.71 -1.05
N CYS A 37 -19.40 -19.59 -1.47
CA CYS A 37 -18.03 -19.23 -1.86
C CYS A 37 -17.98 -18.23 -3.04
N PHE A 38 -18.95 -18.28 -3.97
CA PHE A 38 -19.00 -17.37 -5.12
C PHE A 38 -19.24 -15.91 -4.72
N VAL A 39 -19.96 -15.66 -3.61
CA VAL A 39 -20.18 -14.29 -3.11
C VAL A 39 -18.87 -13.70 -2.59
N GLY A 40 -18.12 -14.48 -1.80
CA GLY A 40 -16.79 -14.07 -1.32
C GLY A 40 -15.82 -13.79 -2.48
N LEU A 41 -15.86 -14.61 -3.53
CA LEU A 41 -15.06 -14.40 -4.74
C LEU A 41 -15.45 -13.10 -5.47
N ALA A 42 -16.75 -12.82 -5.62
CA ALA A 42 -17.24 -11.60 -6.27
C ALA A 42 -16.78 -10.34 -5.52
N VAL A 43 -16.86 -10.35 -4.18
CA VAL A 43 -16.39 -9.23 -3.34
C VAL A 43 -14.87 -9.05 -3.47
N LEU A 44 -14.09 -10.15 -3.49
CA LEU A 44 -12.65 -10.09 -3.68
C LEU A 44 -12.27 -9.45 -5.02
N ILE A 45 -12.94 -9.86 -6.11
CA ILE A 45 -12.71 -9.32 -7.46
C ILE A 45 -12.99 -7.81 -7.50
N LEU A 46 -13.97 -7.31 -6.73
CA LEU A 46 -14.26 -5.88 -6.63
C LEU A 46 -13.26 -5.09 -5.77
N ILE A 47 -12.71 -5.69 -4.72
CA ILE A 47 -11.75 -5.03 -3.83
C ILE A 47 -10.37 -4.84 -4.49
N VAL A 48 -9.92 -5.82 -5.29
CA VAL A 48 -8.61 -5.78 -5.99
C VAL A 48 -8.39 -4.52 -6.86
N PRO A 49 -9.32 -4.10 -7.73
CA PRO A 49 -9.13 -2.88 -8.53
C PRO A 49 -9.13 -1.61 -7.68
N VAL A 50 -9.92 -1.57 -6.60
CA VAL A 50 -9.93 -0.45 -5.65
C VAL A 50 -8.56 -0.29 -4.98
N GLN A 51 -7.99 -1.38 -4.47
CA GLN A 51 -6.64 -1.39 -3.89
C GLN A 51 -5.57 -1.02 -4.92
N SER A 52 -5.71 -1.51 -6.16
CA SER A 52 -4.77 -1.18 -7.25
C SER A 52 -4.79 0.30 -7.60
N CYS A 53 -5.98 0.91 -7.68
CA CYS A 53 -6.12 2.35 -7.90
C CYS A 53 -5.45 3.16 -6.77
N LEU A 54 -5.71 2.80 -5.51
CA LEU A 54 -5.07 3.41 -4.33
C LEU A 54 -3.54 3.29 -4.37
N ALA A 55 -3.02 2.11 -4.71
CA ALA A 55 -1.58 1.88 -4.83
C ALA A 55 -0.91 2.82 -5.87
N THR A 56 -1.58 3.08 -7.00
CA THR A 56 -1.06 4.05 -7.98
C THR A 56 -1.06 5.47 -7.45
N ARG A 57 -2.09 5.87 -6.68
CA ARG A 57 -2.17 7.19 -6.04
C ARG A 57 -1.07 7.36 -4.99
N ILE A 58 -0.88 6.38 -4.12
CA ILE A 58 0.20 6.36 -3.11
C ILE A 58 1.56 6.51 -3.79
N SER A 59 1.77 5.81 -4.90
CA SER A 59 3.02 5.90 -5.66
C SER A 59 3.28 7.32 -6.20
N LYS A 60 2.22 8.07 -6.58
CA LYS A 60 2.34 9.47 -6.98
C LYS A 60 2.70 10.37 -5.79
N TYR A 61 1.93 10.29 -4.69
CA TYR A 61 2.20 11.08 -3.48
C TYR A 61 3.59 10.82 -2.89
N THR A 62 4.04 9.57 -2.94
CA THR A 62 5.38 9.17 -2.50
C THR A 62 6.45 9.81 -3.38
N LYS A 63 6.27 9.85 -4.70
CA LYS A 63 7.20 10.55 -5.61
C LYS A 63 7.26 12.05 -5.35
N ASP A 64 6.10 12.68 -5.13
CA ASP A 64 6.05 14.11 -4.83
C ASP A 64 6.76 14.41 -3.50
N THR A 65 6.58 13.56 -2.49
CA THR A 65 7.29 13.68 -1.20
C THR A 65 8.81 13.62 -1.40
N TYR A 66 9.29 12.68 -2.21
CA TYR A 66 10.73 12.58 -2.49
C TYR A 66 11.28 13.82 -3.20
N ARG A 67 10.49 14.50 -4.04
CA ARG A 67 10.92 15.74 -4.69
C ARG A 67 11.25 16.84 -3.68
N PHE A 68 10.42 17.03 -2.66
CA PHE A 68 10.66 18.03 -1.61
C PHE A 68 11.84 17.65 -0.71
N THR A 69 12.00 16.36 -0.40
CA THR A 69 13.19 15.88 0.33
C THR A 69 14.47 16.14 -0.46
N ASP A 70 14.48 15.87 -1.77
CA ASP A 70 15.63 16.13 -2.63
C ASP A 70 15.94 17.63 -2.74
N GLU A 71 14.92 18.49 -2.80
CA GLU A 71 15.09 19.95 -2.81
C GLU A 71 15.74 20.45 -1.51
N ARG A 72 15.27 19.98 -0.35
CA ARG A 72 15.90 20.31 0.94
C ARG A 72 17.35 19.83 1.00
N ILE A 73 17.64 18.61 0.53
CA ILE A 73 19.02 18.08 0.48
C ILE A 73 19.89 18.95 -0.43
N LYS A 74 19.36 19.40 -1.57
CA LYS A 74 20.07 20.29 -2.49
C LYS A 74 20.41 21.62 -1.83
N LEU A 75 19.45 22.26 -1.15
CA LEU A 75 19.69 23.52 -0.42
C LEU A 75 20.77 23.36 0.65
N VAL A 76 20.70 22.29 1.44
CA VAL A 76 21.72 22.00 2.46
C VAL A 76 23.10 21.81 1.81
N ASN A 77 23.16 21.10 0.67
CA ASN A 77 24.41 20.88 -0.05
C ASN A 77 25.00 22.19 -0.60
N GLU A 78 24.17 23.09 -1.16
CA GLU A 78 24.61 24.42 -1.59
C GLU A 78 25.18 25.25 -0.42
N ALA A 79 24.55 25.18 0.76
CA ALA A 79 25.04 25.84 1.97
C ALA A 79 26.44 25.36 2.37
N VAL A 80 26.64 24.04 2.39
CA VAL A 80 27.90 23.41 2.80
C VAL A 80 29.01 23.71 1.79
N GLN A 81 28.71 23.69 0.49
CA GLN A 81 29.67 24.04 -0.55
C GLN A 81 30.10 25.51 -0.47
N GLY A 82 29.20 26.42 -0.09
CA GLY A 82 29.43 27.87 0.00
C GLY A 82 29.84 28.42 1.38
N ILE A 83 30.16 27.57 2.37
CA ILE A 83 30.22 27.95 3.79
C ILE A 83 31.17 29.12 4.12
N ARG A 84 32.32 29.22 3.42
CA ARG A 84 33.28 30.31 3.64
C ARG A 84 32.70 31.68 3.27
N ILE A 85 31.93 31.74 2.18
CA ILE A 85 31.29 32.97 1.69
C ILE A 85 30.12 33.35 2.62
N LEU A 86 29.32 32.36 3.03
CA LEU A 86 28.21 32.55 3.98
C LEU A 86 28.68 33.19 5.30
N LYS A 87 29.82 32.74 5.82
CA LYS A 87 30.45 33.32 7.02
C LYS A 87 30.97 34.73 6.80
N PHE A 88 31.64 34.98 5.68
CA PHE A 88 32.19 36.30 5.34
C PHE A 88 31.11 37.39 5.29
N PHE A 89 29.92 37.06 4.78
CA PHE A 89 28.78 37.97 4.68
C PHE A 89 27.78 37.89 5.84
N ALA A 90 28.04 37.07 6.87
CA ALA A 90 27.13 36.81 7.98
C ALA A 90 25.69 36.41 7.56
N PHE A 91 25.53 35.70 6.43
CA PHE A 91 24.24 35.28 5.87
C PHE A 91 23.73 33.93 6.38
N GLU A 92 24.38 33.34 7.39
CA GLU A 92 24.02 32.03 7.92
C GLU A 92 22.54 31.94 8.33
N GLN A 93 22.03 32.97 9.03
CA GLN A 93 20.64 32.99 9.48
C GLN A 93 19.64 32.99 8.32
N LYS A 94 19.88 33.80 7.28
CA LYS A 94 19.00 33.84 6.09
C LYS A 94 18.95 32.48 5.39
N PHE A 95 20.05 31.74 5.41
CA PHE A 95 20.11 30.41 4.81
C PHE A 95 19.41 29.36 5.68
N ILE A 96 19.54 29.45 7.00
CA ILE A 96 18.80 28.61 7.96
C ILE A 96 17.30 28.81 7.80
N ASP A 97 16.83 30.06 7.70
CA ASP A 97 15.42 30.37 7.48
C ASP A 97 14.89 29.77 6.18
N ARG A 98 15.69 29.82 5.11
CA ARG A 98 15.36 29.21 3.82
C ARG A 98 15.24 27.68 3.91
N ILE A 99 16.16 27.03 4.62
CA ILE A 99 16.09 25.57 4.87
C ILE A 99 14.88 25.23 5.73
N ALA A 100 14.56 26.04 6.74
CA ALA A 100 13.41 25.84 7.60
C ALA A 100 12.09 25.96 6.83
N ALA A 101 11.96 26.92 5.92
CA ALA A 101 10.81 27.05 5.02
C ALA A 101 10.65 25.80 4.13
N ALA A 102 11.73 25.35 3.49
CA ALA A 102 11.71 24.13 2.67
C ALA A 102 11.35 22.87 3.50
N ARG A 103 11.79 22.79 4.75
CA ARG A 103 11.43 21.71 5.68
C ARG A 103 9.94 21.73 6.04
N ASN A 104 9.33 22.91 6.21
CA ASN A 104 7.90 23.01 6.50
C ASN A 104 7.05 22.46 5.35
N GLU A 105 7.41 22.80 4.10
CA GLU A 105 6.78 22.25 2.89
C GLU A 105 6.96 20.72 2.80
N GLU A 106 8.17 20.21 3.04
CA GLU A 106 8.43 18.76 3.09
C GLU A 106 7.53 18.07 4.13
N LEU A 107 7.44 18.62 5.34
CA LEU A 107 6.62 18.05 6.42
C LEU A 107 5.13 18.06 6.08
N TYR A 108 4.63 19.09 5.43
CA TYR A 108 3.25 19.17 4.97
C TYR A 108 2.91 18.04 3.99
N HIS A 109 3.74 17.85 2.96
CA HIS A 109 3.55 16.79 1.97
C HIS A 109 3.76 15.39 2.57
N LYS A 110 4.73 15.25 3.47
CA LYS A 110 5.01 13.98 4.17
C LYS A 110 3.84 13.56 5.06
N ARG A 111 3.21 14.49 5.78
CA ARG A 111 2.00 14.22 6.58
C ARG A 111 0.85 13.70 5.72
N LYS A 112 0.60 14.34 4.56
CA LYS A 112 -0.42 13.87 3.61
C LYS A 112 -0.12 12.46 3.10
N SER A 113 1.13 12.20 2.72
CA SER A 113 1.56 10.88 2.25
C SER A 113 1.36 9.81 3.34
N LEU A 114 1.66 10.13 4.61
CA LEU A 114 1.42 9.24 5.74
C LEU A 114 -0.08 8.94 5.94
N ILE A 115 -0.95 9.94 5.85
CA ILE A 115 -2.41 9.74 5.97
C ILE A 115 -2.92 8.82 4.87
N VAL A 116 -2.53 9.07 3.61
CA VAL A 116 -2.94 8.23 2.48
C VAL A 116 -2.44 6.80 2.64
N ASN A 117 -1.21 6.62 3.14
CA ASN A 117 -0.66 5.31 3.42
C ASN A 117 -1.40 4.60 4.58
N ALA A 118 -1.74 5.32 5.65
CA ALA A 118 -2.50 4.78 6.77
C ALA A 118 -3.89 4.28 6.31
N VAL A 119 -4.58 5.03 5.46
CA VAL A 119 -5.86 4.62 4.86
C VAL A 119 -5.69 3.35 4.04
N ASN A 120 -4.63 3.25 3.23
CA ASN A 120 -4.36 2.05 2.45
C ASN A 120 -4.10 0.82 3.34
N VAL A 121 -3.32 0.97 4.40
CA VAL A 121 -3.08 -0.10 5.38
C VAL A 121 -4.37 -0.50 6.07
N ALA A 122 -5.24 0.45 6.43
CA ALA A 122 -6.54 0.15 7.03
C ALA A 122 -7.41 -0.67 6.08
N ILE A 123 -7.49 -0.30 4.80
CA ILE A 123 -8.27 -1.04 3.78
C ILE A 123 -7.74 -2.46 3.60
N LEU A 124 -6.41 -2.65 3.61
CA LEU A 124 -5.80 -3.97 3.50
C LEU A 124 -6.10 -4.88 4.69
N ASN A 125 -6.22 -4.32 5.90
CA ASN A 125 -6.55 -5.09 7.10
C ASN A 125 -8.06 -5.35 7.24
N ILE A 126 -8.90 -4.36 6.91
CA ILE A 126 -10.36 -4.47 7.01
C ILE A 126 -10.93 -5.31 5.86
N GLY A 127 -10.29 -5.31 4.69
CA GLY A 127 -10.71 -6.08 3.51
C GLY A 127 -11.06 -7.54 3.79
N PRO A 128 -10.14 -8.38 4.32
CA PRO A 128 -10.43 -9.78 4.62
C PRO A 128 -11.50 -9.97 5.70
N LEU A 129 -11.59 -9.06 6.68
CA LEU A 129 -12.64 -9.09 7.70
C LEU A 129 -14.02 -8.92 7.06
N LEU A 130 -14.14 -7.95 6.15
CA LEU A 130 -15.39 -7.62 5.46
C LEU A 130 -15.82 -8.79 4.53
N VAL A 131 -14.86 -9.38 3.80
CA VAL A 131 -15.10 -10.58 2.99
C VAL A 131 -15.59 -11.74 3.84
N ALA A 132 -14.92 -12.04 4.96
CA ALA A 132 -15.33 -13.11 5.86
C ALA A 132 -16.75 -12.88 6.39
N LEU A 133 -17.04 -11.68 6.88
CA LEU A 133 -18.34 -11.31 7.43
C LEU A 133 -19.48 -11.47 6.41
N LEU A 134 -19.31 -10.96 5.18
CA LEU A 134 -20.30 -11.13 4.12
C LEU A 134 -20.52 -12.59 3.76
N THR A 135 -19.43 -13.36 3.68
CA THR A 135 -19.50 -14.79 3.33
C THR A 135 -20.28 -15.58 4.40
N PHE A 136 -20.00 -15.36 5.68
CA PHE A 136 -20.75 -15.99 6.78
C PHE A 136 -22.22 -15.56 6.83
N LEU A 137 -22.52 -14.28 6.57
CA LEU A 137 -23.90 -13.79 6.49
C LEU A 137 -24.67 -14.49 5.37
N THR A 138 -24.06 -14.66 4.19
CA THR A 138 -24.71 -15.38 3.09
C THR A 138 -24.89 -16.86 3.38
N PHE A 139 -23.93 -17.50 4.04
CA PHE A 139 -24.06 -18.89 4.48
C PHE A 139 -25.23 -19.08 5.44
N GLY A 140 -25.47 -18.14 6.37
CA GLY A 140 -26.61 -18.20 7.29
C GLY A 140 -27.97 -17.90 6.65
N CYS A 141 -28.00 -17.18 5.53
CA CYS A 141 -29.23 -16.82 4.81
C CYS A 141 -29.63 -17.86 3.75
N VAL A 142 -28.69 -18.65 3.24
CA VAL A 142 -28.95 -19.72 2.28
C VAL A 142 -29.39 -20.97 3.07
N PRO A 143 -30.56 -21.58 2.77
CA PRO A 143 -30.96 -22.82 3.41
C PRO A 143 -29.87 -23.88 3.16
N PRO A 144 -29.47 -24.65 4.18
CA PRO A 144 -28.33 -25.54 4.06
C PRO A 144 -28.58 -26.52 2.91
N PRO A 145 -27.66 -26.64 1.92
CA PRO A 145 -27.65 -27.82 1.09
C PRO A 145 -27.46 -29.02 2.02
N LEU A 146 -28.23 -30.09 1.80
CA LEU A 146 -28.12 -31.34 2.58
C LEU A 146 -26.69 -31.90 2.47
N ILE A 147 -25.83 -31.53 3.40
CA ILE A 147 -24.56 -32.20 3.62
C ILE A 147 -24.92 -33.47 4.40
N PRO A 148 -24.80 -34.68 3.84
CA PRO A 148 -24.93 -35.88 4.64
C PRO A 148 -23.78 -35.84 5.66
N MET A 149 -24.13 -35.77 6.95
CA MET A 149 -23.19 -35.99 8.05
C MET A 149 -22.47 -37.31 7.76
N HIS A 150 -21.20 -37.24 7.33
CA HIS A 150 -20.38 -38.43 7.24
C HIS A 150 -20.23 -38.96 8.67
N GLY A 151 -20.82 -40.12 8.91
CA GLY A 151 -20.93 -40.74 10.22
C GLY A 151 -19.56 -40.93 10.86
N GLY A 152 -19.51 -40.67 12.17
CA GLY A 152 -18.43 -41.15 13.01
C GLY A 152 -18.45 -42.67 13.05
N GLY A 153 -17.30 -43.24 12.78
CA GLY A 153 -16.88 -44.62 13.05
C GLY A 153 -15.40 -44.59 13.38
#